data_AF-A0A800A3L5-F1
#
_entry.id   AF-A0A800A3L5-F1
#
_cell.length_a   1.000
_cell.length_b   1.000
_cell.length_c   1.000
_cell.angle_alpha   90.00
_cell.angle_beta   90.00
_cell.angle_gamma   90.00
#
_symmetry.space_group_name_H-M   'P 1'
#
loop_
_entity.id
_entity.type
_entity.pdbx_description
1 polymer ?
#
loop_
_entity_poly.entity_id
_entity_poly.type
_entity_poly.pdbx_seq_one_letter_code
_entity_poly.pdbx_strand_id
1 'polypeptide(L)'
;FHAPRGMLEFWVDPESPYHKDIFASGKTFVFHCRSGQRSALATKTVRDMGLEAACHIEGGFTAWTDAGAPVAERTRKSNKKKEKKES
;
A
#
# COMPACT_ATOMS: atom_id res chain seq x y z
N PHE A 1 -0.61 -2.68 -5.19
CA PHE A 1 0.79 -2.25 -5.01
C PHE A 1 1.18 -2.52 -3.55
N HIS A 2 2.33 -3.14 -3.26
CA HIS A 2 2.75 -3.44 -1.89
C HIS A 2 3.96 -2.58 -1.54
N ALA A 3 3.80 -1.68 -0.58
CA ALA A 3 4.86 -0.83 -0.06
C ALA A 3 5.13 -1.24 1.40
N PRO A 4 6.32 -1.82 1.72
CA PRO A 4 6.67 -2.07 3.10
C PRO A 4 6.87 -0.72 3.80
N ARG A 5 6.53 -0.67 5.10
CA ARG A 5 6.49 0.59 5.83
C ARG A 5 7.81 1.36 5.70
N GLY A 6 8.96 0.75 5.98
CA GLY A 6 10.25 1.45 5.92
C GLY A 6 10.72 1.92 4.55
N MET A 7 10.01 1.60 3.45
CA MET A 7 10.28 2.18 2.13
C MET A 7 9.24 3.22 1.73
N LEU A 8 8.12 3.30 2.44
CA LEU A 8 7.00 4.15 2.04
C LEU A 8 7.39 5.63 2.12
N GLU A 9 8.09 6.04 3.17
CA GLU A 9 8.56 7.42 3.36
C GLU A 9 9.49 7.81 2.21
N PHE A 10 10.48 6.97 1.89
CA PHE A 10 11.42 7.24 0.79
C PHE A 10 10.76 7.24 -0.60
N TRP A 11 9.64 6.53 -0.77
CA TRP A 11 8.94 6.52 -2.07
C TRP A 11 8.04 7.73 -2.26
N VAL A 12 7.55 8.32 -1.17
CA VAL A 12 6.68 9.51 -1.20
C VAL A 12 7.50 10.78 -1.29
N ASP A 13 8.66 10.82 -0.64
CA ASP A 13 9.56 11.96 -0.64
C ASP A 13 10.06 12.29 -2.07
N PRO A 14 9.78 13.48 -2.63
CA PRO A 14 10.25 13.89 -3.96
C PRO A 14 11.75 14.19 -4.01
N GLU A 15 12.39 14.45 -2.87
CA GLU A 15 13.83 14.71 -2.78
C GLU A 15 14.65 13.40 -2.68
N SER A 16 13.97 12.28 -2.40
CA SER A 16 14.62 10.99 -2.27
C SER A 16 14.91 10.35 -3.64
N PRO A 17 16.09 9.71 -3.83
CA PRO A 17 16.39 8.96 -5.05
C PRO A 17 15.48 7.73 -5.26
N TYR A 18 14.69 7.36 -4.24
CA TYR A 18 13.73 6.27 -4.31
C TYR A 18 12.30 6.74 -4.57
N HIS A 19 12.10 8.05 -4.85
CA HIS A 19 10.80 8.60 -5.19
C HIS A 19 10.14 7.77 -6.29
N LYS A 20 8.86 7.46 -6.10
CA LYS A 20 8.08 6.77 -7.12
C LYS A 20 7.03 7.71 -7.68
N ASP A 21 7.08 7.87 -9.00
CA ASP A 21 6.12 8.67 -9.77
C ASP A 21 4.66 8.28 -9.53
N ILE A 22 4.41 7.06 -9.04
CA ILE A 22 3.05 6.65 -8.65
C ILE A 22 2.49 7.62 -7.60
N PHE A 23 3.30 8.03 -6.61
CA PHE A 23 2.86 8.91 -5.54
C PHE A 23 2.71 10.36 -6.02
N ALA A 24 3.44 10.75 -7.07
CA ALA A 24 3.25 12.02 -7.78
C ALA A 24 2.12 12.01 -8.82
N SER A 25 1.45 10.87 -9.05
CA SER A 25 0.41 10.75 -10.10
C SER A 25 -0.89 11.51 -9.80
N GLY A 26 -1.01 12.16 -8.64
CA GLY A 26 -2.23 12.87 -8.20
C GLY A 26 -3.40 11.96 -7.84
N LYS A 27 -3.18 10.64 -7.78
CA LYS A 27 -4.20 9.66 -7.42
C LYS A 27 -4.42 9.61 -5.92
N THR A 28 -5.65 9.30 -5.52
CA THR A 28 -5.96 9.02 -4.11
C THR A 28 -5.46 7.63 -3.71
N PHE A 29 -4.66 7.58 -2.66
CA PHE A 29 -4.12 6.36 -2.07
C PHE A 29 -4.93 5.94 -0.86
N VAL A 30 -5.41 4.69 -0.86
CA VAL A 30 -6.14 4.13 0.27
C VAL A 30 -5.28 3.06 0.95
N PHE A 31 -4.88 3.33 2.19
CA PHE A 31 -4.16 2.40 3.05
C PHE A 31 -5.13 1.54 3.85
N HIS A 32 -4.82 0.26 3.98
CA HIS A 32 -5.60 -0.63 4.82
C HIS A 32 -4.69 -1.57 5.60
N CYS A 33 -5.10 -1.93 6.81
CA CYS A 33 -4.52 -3.02 7.57
C CYS A 33 -5.65 -3.87 8.17
N ARG A 34 -5.32 -4.85 9.02
CA ARG A 34 -6.35 -5.71 9.63
C ARG A 34 -7.38 -4.91 10.44
N SER A 35 -6.92 -4.04 11.35
CA SER A 35 -7.74 -3.33 12.35
C SER A 35 -7.72 -1.79 12.24
N GLY A 36 -7.18 -1.22 11.15
CA GLY A 36 -7.12 0.23 10.91
C GLY A 36 -5.94 0.98 11.56
N GLN A 37 -5.43 0.55 12.71
CA GLN A 37 -4.41 1.27 13.50
C GLN A 37 -3.10 1.56 12.75
N ARG A 38 -2.49 0.54 12.13
CA ARG A 38 -1.21 0.68 11.42
C ARG A 38 -1.34 1.51 10.14
N SER A 39 -2.47 1.37 9.45
CA SER A 39 -2.76 2.15 8.26
C SER A 39 -3.05 3.62 8.59
N ALA A 40 -3.63 3.91 9.76
CA ALA A 40 -3.84 5.27 10.22
C ALA A 40 -2.52 6.01 10.47
N LEU A 41 -1.60 5.40 11.22
CA LEU A 41 -0.25 5.94 11.41
C LEU A 41 0.46 6.11 10.07
N ALA A 42 0.28 5.14 9.17
CA ALA A 42 0.97 5.21 7.91
C ALA A 42 0.51 6.37 7.03
N THR A 43 -0.80 6.55 6.98
CA THR A 43 -1.48 7.65 6.26
C THR A 43 -1.10 9.00 6.84
N LYS A 44 -1.02 9.12 8.17
CA LYS A 44 -0.60 10.36 8.83
C LYS A 44 0.79 10.78 8.35
N THR A 45 1.78 9.89 8.42
CA THR A 45 3.14 10.23 7.99
C THR A 45 3.23 10.64 6.54
N VAL A 46 2.57 9.93 5.62
CA VAL A 46 2.66 10.32 4.20
C VAL A 46 1.94 11.65 3.92
N ARG A 47 0.86 11.96 4.65
CA ARG A 47 0.22 13.30 4.60
C ARG A 47 1.16 14.38 5.14
N ASP A 48 1.81 14.13 6.27
CA ASP A 48 2.79 15.06 6.86
C ASP A 48 3.98 15.32 5.91
N MET A 49 4.31 14.35 5.04
CA MET A 49 5.33 14.47 3.99
C MET A 49 4.83 15.11 2.68
N GLY A 50 3.56 15.50 2.59
CA GLY A 50 3.00 16.19 1.43
C GLY A 50 2.12 15.35 0.50
N LEU A 51 1.90 14.06 0.79
CA LEU A 51 0.92 13.24 0.06
C LEU A 51 -0.49 13.50 0.60
N GLU A 52 -1.09 14.62 0.21
CA GLU A 52 -2.42 15.04 0.71
C GLU A 52 -3.52 14.04 0.33
N ALA A 53 -3.42 13.43 -0.85
CA ALA A 53 -4.38 12.46 -1.37
C ALA A 53 -4.24 11.05 -0.75
N ALA A 54 -3.80 10.92 0.50
CA ALA A 54 -3.72 9.65 1.21
C ALA A 54 -4.88 9.49 2.20
N CYS A 55 -5.51 8.32 2.28
CA CYS A 55 -6.61 8.00 3.20
C CYS A 55 -6.43 6.59 3.77
N HIS A 56 -7.10 6.24 4.86
CA HIS A 56 -7.17 4.85 5.32
C HIS A 56 -8.60 4.38 5.56
N ILE A 57 -8.80 3.07 5.56
CA ILE A 57 -10.05 2.43 5.97
C ILE A 57 -10.11 2.41 7.49
N GLU A 58 -11.13 3.05 8.06
CA GLU A 58 -11.43 2.98 9.50
C GLU A 58 -11.87 1.58 9.89
N GLY A 59 -11.37 1.06 11.03
CA GLY A 59 -11.59 -0.34 11.44
C GLY A 59 -10.87 -1.40 10.57
N GLY A 60 -10.20 -0.97 9.48
CA GLY A 60 -9.40 -1.83 8.62
C GLY A 60 -10.21 -2.85 7.81
N PHE A 61 -9.56 -3.95 7.44
CA PHE A 61 -10.17 -5.01 6.66
C PHE A 61 -11.29 -5.72 7.41
N THR A 62 -11.21 -5.82 8.74
CA THR A 62 -12.29 -6.41 9.56
C THR A 62 -13.58 -5.61 9.42
N ALA A 63 -13.54 -4.28 9.55
CA ALA A 63 -14.74 -3.46 9.35
C ALA A 63 -15.27 -3.55 7.91
N TRP A 64 -14.39 -3.69 6.92
CA TRP A 64 -14.78 -3.90 5.52
C TRP A 64 -15.54 -5.22 5.32
N THR A 65 -15.05 -6.31 5.91
CA THR A 65 -15.73 -7.61 5.84
C THR A 65 -17.04 -7.62 6.63
N ASP A 66 -17.07 -6.97 7.80
CA ASP A 66 -18.26 -6.91 8.65
C ASP A 66 -19.37 -6.07 8.00
N ALA A 67 -19.01 -5.08 7.19
CA ALA A 67 -19.94 -4.33 6.35
C ALA A 67 -20.47 -5.11 5.13
N GLY A 68 -20.05 -6.37 4.94
CA GLY A 68 -20.45 -7.20 3.80
C GLY A 68 -19.89 -6.72 2.45
N ALA A 69 -18.83 -5.90 2.48
CA ALA A 69 -18.26 -5.33 1.27
C ALA A 69 -17.49 -6.37 0.46
N PRO A 70 -17.39 -6.21 -0.88
CA PRO A 70 -16.75 -7.20 -1.74
C PRO A 70 -15.27 -7.37 -1.40
N VAL A 71 -14.84 -8.63 -1.29
CA VAL A 71 -13.45 -9.03 -1.07
C VAL A 71 -12.98 -9.91 -2.22
N ALA A 72 -11.78 -9.64 -2.73
CA ALA A 72 -11.16 -10.49 -3.73
C ALA A 72 -10.34 -11.58 -3.05
N GLU A 73 -10.50 -12.83 -3.48
CA GLU A 73 -9.59 -13.89 -3.08
C GLU A 73 -8.19 -13.62 -3.62
N ARG A 74 -7.20 -13.62 -2.73
CA ARG A 74 -5.81 -13.49 -3.13
C ARG A 74 -5.39 -14.78 -3.82
N THR A 75 -5.35 -14.76 -5.15
CA THR A 75 -4.75 -15.87 -5.89
C THR A 75 -3.29 -15.98 -5.46
N ARG A 76 -2.91 -17.12 -4.86
CA ARG A 76 -1.49 -17.40 -4.61
C ARG A 76 -0.85 -17.51 -5.98
N LYS A 77 0.02 -16.56 -6.35
CA LYS A 77 0.93 -16.77 -7.47
C LYS A 77 1.78 -17.99 -7.11
N SER A 78 1.47 -19.13 -7.73
CA SER A 78 2.30 -20.32 -7.71
C SER A 78 3.70 -19.92 -8.14
N ASN A 79 4.70 -20.27 -7.32
CA ASN A 79 6.08 -19.89 -7.51
C ASN A 79 6.69 -20.69 -8.68
N LYS A 80 6.36 -20.35 -9.92
CA LYS A 80 7.00 -20.91 -11.11
C LYS A 80 8.15 -20.00 -11.55
N LYS A 81 9.28 -20.11 -10.85
CA LYS A 81 10.59 -19.68 -11.37
C LYS A 81 11.70 -20.63 -10.90
N LYS A 82 11.66 -21.86 -11.42
CA LYS A 82 12.84 -22.66 -11.76
C LYS A 82 12.48 -23.41 -13.03
N GLU A 83 12.98 -22.92 -14.17
CA GLU A 83 13.24 -23.64 -15.44
C GLU A 83 13.26 -22.67 -16.63
N LYS A 84 14.47 -22.18 -16.91
CA LYS A 84 15.03 -21.75 -18.20
C LYS A 84 16.48 -21.35 -17.86
N LYS A 85 17.54 -21.95 -18.39
CA LYS A 85 17.72 -22.72 -19.62
C LYS A 85 19.14 -23.36 -19.55
N GLU A 86 19.30 -24.52 -20.18
CA GLU A 86 20.57 -25.23 -20.43
C GLU A 86 21.77 -24.34 -20.79
N SER A 87 22.96 -24.80 -20.37
CA SER A 87 24.11 -25.07 -21.24
C SER A 87 24.98 -26.15 -20.61
#